data_AF-A0A354X2N9-F1
#
_entry.id   AF-A0A354X2N9-F1
#
_cell.length_a   1.000
_cell.length_b   1.000
_cell.length_c   1.000
_cell.angle_alpha   90.00
_cell.angle_beta   90.00
_cell.angle_gamma   90.00
#
_symmetry.space_group_name_H-M   'P 1'
#
loop_
_entity.id
_entity.type
_entity.pdbx_description
1 polymer ?
#
loop_
_entity_poly.entity_id
_entity_poly.type
_entity_poly.pdbx_seq_one_letter_code
_entity_poly.pdbx_strand_id
1 'polypeptide(L)' 'MTVSQLDLDKLQQEDLIDEQNGEPPRFGYPEKVAITLTDGGVWQTLSDGSRIWRVRIFSP' A
#
# COMPACT_ATOMS: atom_id res chain seq x y z
N MET A 1 -6.31 8.24 -0.85
CA MET A 1 -5.07 8.22 -0.03
C MET A 1 -3.98 7.68 -0.91
N THR A 2 -2.89 8.43 -1.12
CA THR A 2 -1.66 7.89 -1.71
C THR A 2 -0.91 7.20 -0.59
N VAL A 3 -0.72 5.90 -0.72
CA VAL A 3 0.18 5.15 0.15
C VAL A 3 1.61 5.51 -0.29
N SER A 4 2.49 5.63 0.71
CA SER A 4 3.85 6.17 0.74
C SER A 4 4.68 6.03 -0.56
N GLN A 5 5.53 7.03 -0.81
CA GLN A 5 6.57 6.92 -1.84
C GLN A 5 7.55 5.83 -1.43
N LEU A 6 7.51 4.72 -2.14
CA LEU A 6 8.49 3.65 -2.05
C LEU A 6 9.88 4.22 -2.37
N ASP A 7 10.87 3.99 -1.49
CA ASP A 7 12.26 4.39 -1.71
C ASP A 7 12.95 3.39 -2.65
N LEU A 8 12.77 3.61 -3.95
CA LEU A 8 13.26 2.73 -5.00
C LEU A 8 14.79 2.62 -5.00
N ASP A 9 15.49 3.70 -4.67
CA ASP A 9 16.97 3.73 -4.64
C ASP A 9 17.48 2.78 -3.55
N LYS A 10 16.85 2.82 -2.38
CA LYS A 10 17.17 1.89 -1.29
C LYS A 10 16.89 0.43 -1.67
N LEU A 11 15.76 0.16 -2.30
CA LEU A 11 15.38 -1.20 -2.69
C LEU A 11 16.36 -1.79 -3.73
N GLN A 12 16.80 -0.97 -4.68
CA GLN A 12 17.80 -1.38 -5.67
C GLN A 12 19.16 -1.72 -5.03
N GLN A 13 19.57 -0.98 -4.00
CA GLN A 13 20.79 -1.29 -3.26
C GLN A 13 20.69 -2.63 -2.51
N GLU A 14 19.54 -2.91 -1.90
CA GLU A 14 19.29 -4.20 -1.26
C GLU A 14 19.31 -5.34 -2.29
N ASP A 15 18.65 -5.17 -3.43
CA ASP A 15 18.64 -6.17 -4.52
C ASP A 15 20.05 -6.48 -5.04
N LEU A 16 20.92 -5.47 -5.17
CA LEU A 16 22.32 -5.68 -5.59
C LEU A 16 23.12 -6.50 -4.57
N ILE A 17 22.82 -6.35 -3.27
CA ILE A 17 23.47 -7.13 -2.21
C ILE A 17 22.93 -8.56 -2.22
N ASP A 18 21.62 -8.73 -2.38
CA ASP A 18 20.95 -10.03 -2.43
C ASP A 18 21.43 -10.84 -3.65
N GLU A 19 21.59 -10.20 -4.82
CA GLU A 19 22.19 -10.81 -6.01
C GLU A 19 23.64 -11.27 -5.77
N GLN A 20 24.46 -10.47 -5.08
CA GLN A 20 25.83 -10.86 -4.72
C GLN A 20 25.87 -12.04 -3.76
N ASN A 21 24.86 -12.17 -2.90
CA ASN A 21 24.72 -13.30 -1.98
C ASN A 21 24.08 -14.54 -2.63
N GLY A 22 23.69 -14.45 -3.90
CA GLY A 22 23.03 -15.53 -4.64
C GLY A 22 21.58 -15.78 -4.23
N GLU A 23 20.95 -14.80 -3.58
CA GLU A 23 19.53 -14.86 -3.25
C GLU A 23 18.68 -14.62 -4.51
N PRO A 24 17.53 -15.29 -4.64
CA PRO A 24 16.65 -15.08 -5.77
C PRO A 24 16.05 -13.67 -5.74
N PRO A 25 15.82 -13.02 -6.91
CA PRO A 25 15.23 -11.69 -6.97
C PRO A 25 13.86 -11.63 -6.26
N ARG A 26 13.61 -10.53 -5.56
CA ARG A 26 12.31 -10.32 -4.90
C ARG A 26 11.18 -10.24 -5.94
N PHE A 27 10.11 -10.99 -5.71
CA PHE A 27 8.91 -10.96 -6.57
C PHE A 27 8.04 -9.70 -6.35
N GLY A 28 8.23 -9.01 -5.23
CA GLY A 28 7.52 -7.79 -4.86
C GLY A 28 7.93 -7.29 -3.48
N TYR A 29 7.59 -6.05 -3.17
CA TYR A 29 7.88 -5.43 -1.88
C TYR A 29 6.58 -5.18 -1.09
N PRO A 30 6.41 -5.77 0.12
CA PRO A 30 5.22 -5.54 0.92
C PRO A 30 5.27 -4.14 1.54
N GLU A 31 4.44 -3.23 1.04
CA GLU A 31 4.24 -1.94 1.69
C GLU A 31 3.26 -2.09 2.85
N LYS A 32 3.66 -1.62 4.04
CA LYS A 32 2.82 -1.68 5.24
C LYS A 32 1.83 -0.52 5.21
N VAL A 33 0.55 -0.83 5.06
CA VAL A 33 -0.53 0.17 4.99
C VAL A 33 -1.57 -0.09 6.07
N ALA A 34 -2.07 0.99 6.69
CA ALA A 34 -3.18 0.93 7.65
C ALA A 34 -4.34 1.77 7.10
N ILE A 35 -5.41 1.08 6.72
CA ILE A 35 -6.67 1.70 6.27
C ILE A 35 -7.75 1.24 7.23
N THR A 36 -8.30 2.16 8.01
CA THR A 36 -9.35 1.87 8.98
C THR A 36 -10.67 2.49 8.55
N LEU A 37 -11.78 2.03 9.14
CA LEU A 37 -13.11 2.58 8.85
C LEU A 37 -13.27 4.04 9.29
N THR A 38 -12.32 4.58 10.07
CA THR A 38 -12.33 5.95 10.57
C THR A 38 -11.46 6.90 9.76
N ASP A 39 -10.37 6.42 9.15
CA ASP A 39 -9.38 7.25 8.46
C ASP A 39 -9.27 6.97 6.95
N GLY A 40 -9.70 5.79 6.50
CA GLY A 40 -9.42 5.28 5.16
C GLY A 40 -10.45 5.64 4.10
N GLY A 41 -11.64 6.08 4.51
CA GLY A 41 -12.75 6.25 3.58
C GLY A 41 -13.87 7.11 4.14
N VAL A 42 -14.88 7.35 3.31
CA VAL A 42 -16.03 8.20 3.61
C VAL A 42 -17.25 7.32 3.81
N TRP A 43 -17.95 7.51 4.93
CA TRP A 43 -19.27 6.93 5.16
C TRP A 43 -20.34 7.79 4.49
N GLN A 44 -21.20 7.16 3.69
CA GLN A 44 -22.38 7.77 3.08
C GLN A 44 -23.63 7.07 3.62
N THR A 45 -24.53 7.84 4.22
CA THR A 45 -25.84 7.33 4.66
C THR A 45 -26.85 7.41 3.50
N LEU A 46 -27.61 6.34 3.27
CA LEU A 46 -28.65 6.27 2.26
C LEU A 46 -30.02 6.66 2.84
N SER A 47 -30.99 6.90 1.96
CA SER A 47 -32.35 7.31 2.32
C SER A 47 -33.12 6.28 3.16
N ASP A 48 -32.73 5.00 3.10
CA ASP A 48 -33.30 3.92 3.90
C ASP A 48 -32.63 3.76 5.28
N GLY A 49 -31.67 4.62 5.62
CA GLY A 49 -30.92 4.59 6.88
C GLY A 49 -29.70 3.67 6.89
N SER A 50 -29.44 2.93 5.81
CA SER A 50 -28.23 2.13 5.65
C SER A 50 -27.00 3.02 5.39
N ARG A 51 -25.79 2.47 5.54
CA ARG A 51 -24.53 3.21 5.32
C ARG A 51 -23.59 2.44 4.42
N ILE A 52 -22.97 3.15 3.48
CA ILE A 52 -21.91 2.63 2.61
C ILE A 52 -20.61 3.31 2.99
N TRP A 53 -19.57 2.52 3.24
CA TRP A 53 -18.21 3.02 3.37
C TRP A 53 -17.49 2.94 2.03
N ARG A 54 -16.89 4.05 1.61
CA ARG A 54 -16.19 4.16 0.32
C ARG A 54 -14.75 4.59 0.55
N VAL A 55 -13.81 3.75 0.14
CA VAL A 55 -12.38 4.03 0.13
C VAL A 55 -11.85 3.97 -1.30
N ARG A 56 -10.94 4.88 -1.64
CA ARG A 56 -10.21 4.86 -2.91
C ARG A 56 -8.72 4.70 -2.64
N ILE A 57 -8.18 3.57 -3.07
CA ILE A 57 -6.77 3.19 -2.93
C ILE A 57 -6.08 3.44 -4.27
N PHE A 58 -4.93 4.09 -4.23
CA PHE A 58 -4.04 4.24 -5.37
C PHE A 58 -2.67 3.69 -4.97
N SER A 59 -2.13 2.81 -5.81
CA SER A 59 -0.73 2.38 -5.78
C SER A 59 -0.06 2.95 -7.04
N PRO A 60 1.12 3.58 -6.92
CA PRO A 60 1.94 3.96 -8.07
C PRO A 60 2.29 2.77 -8.97
#